data_AF-A0A7V4NKU7-F1
#
_entry.id   AF-A0A7V4NKU7-F1
#
_cell.length_a   1.000
_cell.length_b   1.000
_cell.length_c   1.000
_cell.angle_alpha   90.00
_cell.angle_beta   90.00
_cell.angle_gamma   90.00
#
_symmetry.space_group_name_H-M   'P 1'
#
loop_
_entity.id
_entity.type
_entity.pdbx_description
1 polymer ?
#
loop_
_entity_poly.entity_id
_entity_poly.type
_entity_poly.pdbx_seq_one_letter_code
_entity_poly.pdbx_strand_id
1 'polypeptide(L)'
;MQRGAPARRAPEPARRRQAPVGPRLAAGRSPPHCPARMRLRRLETYGFKSFADRMTFDFEDGITAIIGPNGCGKSNVVDAIKWVIGEQSAKALRGAEMTDVIFNGCATRRGMAFAEVTLVLDQLAAGMVIDTPDVAITRRLTRDGLSSYFINGKACRLK
;
A
#
# COMPACT_ATOMS: atom_id res chain seq x y z
N MET A 1 99.76 -5.90 5.63
CA MET A 1 98.30 -6.03 5.38
C MET A 1 97.79 -4.68 4.88
N GLN A 2 97.71 -4.50 3.55
CA GLN A 2 96.47 -4.22 2.78
C GLN A 2 95.63 -3.06 3.33
N ARG A 3 95.76 -1.84 2.79
CA ARG A 3 95.08 -1.24 1.59
C ARG A 3 93.59 -0.93 1.80
N GLY A 4 93.20 0.33 1.53
CA GLY A 4 91.89 0.66 0.94
C GLY A 4 91.05 1.70 1.68
N ALA A 5 91.16 2.97 1.29
CA ALA A 5 90.16 4.01 1.54
C ALA A 5 89.03 3.96 0.46
N PRO A 6 88.07 4.89 0.42
CA PRO A 6 86.79 4.88 1.14
C PRO A 6 85.57 4.87 0.18
N ALA A 7 84.37 4.58 0.67
CA ALA A 7 83.14 4.84 -0.11
C ALA A 7 81.98 5.27 0.79
N ARG A 8 81.71 6.58 0.78
CA ARG A 8 80.50 7.20 1.35
C ARG A 8 79.30 6.71 0.53
N ARG A 9 78.38 5.96 1.15
CA ARG A 9 77.08 5.65 0.53
C ARG A 9 76.13 6.82 0.77
N ALA A 10 75.65 7.39 -0.33
CA ALA A 10 74.58 8.38 -0.36
C ALA A 10 73.24 7.75 0.10
N PRO A 11 72.32 8.56 0.66
CA PRO A 11 70.98 8.11 1.03
C PRO A 11 70.14 7.81 -0.22
N GLU A 12 69.45 6.67 -0.18
CA GLU A 12 68.56 6.19 -1.24
C GLU A 12 67.34 7.11 -1.41
N PRO A 13 66.97 7.54 -2.64
CA PRO A 13 65.85 8.43 -2.84
C PRO A 13 64.50 7.73 -2.61
N ALA A 14 63.61 8.41 -1.88
CA ALA A 14 62.26 8.00 -1.57
C ALA A 14 61.50 7.50 -2.80
N ARG A 15 61.20 6.20 -2.85
CA ARG A 15 60.27 5.63 -3.83
C ARG A 15 58.85 6.09 -3.49
N ARG A 16 58.39 7.11 -4.22
CA ARG A 16 56.96 7.42 -4.42
C ARG A 16 56.23 6.14 -4.85
N ARG A 17 55.54 5.49 -3.93
CA ARG A 17 54.52 4.50 -4.30
C ARG A 17 53.31 5.28 -4.80
N GLN A 18 53.19 5.33 -6.12
CA GLN A 18 51.98 5.77 -6.82
C GLN A 18 50.80 4.95 -6.30
N ALA A 19 49.73 5.64 -5.89
CA ALA A 19 48.46 5.01 -5.59
C ALA A 19 47.93 4.30 -6.84
N PRO A 20 47.35 3.10 -6.75
CA PRO A 20 46.67 2.52 -7.89
C PRO A 20 45.44 3.38 -8.21
N VAL A 21 45.47 4.00 -9.39
CA VAL A 21 44.30 4.58 -10.06
C VAL A 21 43.47 3.40 -10.57
N GLY A 22 42.71 2.78 -9.67
CA GLY A 22 41.68 1.81 -10.00
C GLY A 22 40.41 2.53 -10.46
N PRO A 23 39.68 1.99 -11.44
CA PRO A 23 38.48 2.64 -11.96
C PRO A 23 37.47 2.83 -10.81
N ARG A 24 37.08 4.08 -10.60
CA ARG A 24 35.81 4.45 -9.95
C ARG A 24 34.70 3.74 -10.72
N LEU A 25 34.38 2.50 -10.33
CA LEU A 25 33.07 1.96 -10.62
C LEU A 25 32.11 2.79 -9.76
N ALA A 26 31.34 3.58 -10.49
CA ALA A 26 30.31 4.45 -9.99
C ALA A 26 29.54 3.78 -8.86
N ALA A 27 29.28 4.57 -7.81
CA ALA A 27 28.08 4.40 -7.01
C ALA A 27 26.96 4.00 -7.98
N GLY A 28 26.49 2.76 -7.86
CA GLY A 28 25.33 2.30 -8.59
C GLY A 28 24.24 3.29 -8.26
N ARG A 29 23.98 4.20 -9.21
CA ARG A 29 22.81 5.05 -9.18
C ARG A 29 21.67 4.06 -9.08
N SER A 30 21.06 3.96 -7.90
CA SER A 30 19.70 3.48 -7.79
C SER A 30 18.93 4.19 -8.90
N PRO A 31 18.19 3.46 -9.75
CA PRO A 31 17.43 4.12 -10.79
C PRO A 31 16.57 5.18 -10.11
N PRO A 32 16.69 6.47 -10.49
CA PRO A 32 15.67 7.42 -10.08
C PRO A 32 14.40 6.92 -10.79
N HIS A 33 13.28 6.95 -10.09
CA HIS A 33 11.97 6.53 -10.60
C HIS A 33 11.76 4.99 -10.61
N CYS A 34 11.75 4.37 -9.44
CA CYS A 34 10.77 3.28 -9.26
C CYS A 34 9.39 3.95 -9.35
N PRO A 35 8.52 3.61 -10.32
CA PRO A 35 7.17 4.15 -10.32
C PRO A 35 6.55 3.76 -8.98
N ALA A 36 5.95 4.72 -8.27
CA ALA A 36 5.27 4.43 -7.02
C ALA A 36 4.21 3.33 -7.26
N ARG A 37 4.54 2.10 -6.88
CA ARG A 37 3.62 0.97 -7.03
C ARG A 37 2.76 0.94 -5.78
N MET A 38 1.52 1.37 -5.94
CA MET A 38 0.50 1.18 -4.93
C MET A 38 -0.06 -0.24 -5.08
N ARG A 39 -0.11 -0.99 -3.98
CA ARG A 39 -0.63 -2.35 -3.96
C ARG A 39 -1.78 -2.45 -2.98
N LEU A 40 -2.80 -3.21 -3.34
CA LEU A 40 -3.85 -3.60 -2.41
C LEU A 40 -3.28 -4.60 -1.41
N ARG A 41 -3.30 -4.28 -0.11
CA ARG A 41 -2.81 -5.17 0.95
C ARG A 41 -3.95 -5.85 1.68
N ARG A 42 -4.98 -5.09 2.03
CA ARG A 42 -6.11 -5.61 2.79
C ARG A 42 -7.41 -4.88 2.47
N LEU A 43 -8.51 -5.60 2.48
CA LEU A 43 -9.87 -5.06 2.54
C LEU A 43 -10.56 -5.58 3.79
N GLU A 44 -11.09 -4.67 4.61
CA GLU A 44 -11.95 -5.01 5.74
C GLU A 44 -13.36 -4.48 5.46
N THR A 45 -14.38 -5.31 5.67
CA THR A 45 -15.79 -4.94 5.49
C THR A 45 -16.58 -5.26 6.74
N TYR A 46 -17.56 -4.44 7.08
CA TYR A 46 -18.48 -4.66 8.19
C TYR A 46 -19.85 -4.09 7.86
N GLY A 47 -20.88 -4.92 7.94
CA GLY A 47 -22.26 -4.52 7.61
C GLY A 47 -22.46 -4.09 6.16
N PHE A 48 -21.56 -4.48 5.24
CA PHE A 48 -21.59 -4.08 3.83
C PHE A 48 -22.26 -5.16 2.99
N LYS A 49 -23.44 -4.86 2.43
CA LYS A 49 -24.24 -5.79 1.62
C LYS A 49 -24.38 -7.15 2.29
N SER A 50 -23.93 -8.24 1.65
CA SER A 50 -23.98 -9.59 2.21
C SER A 50 -23.05 -9.82 3.41
N PHE A 51 -22.08 -8.93 3.67
CA PHE A 51 -21.10 -9.05 4.75
C PHE A 51 -21.66 -8.45 6.03
N ALA A 52 -22.48 -9.22 6.74
CA ALA A 52 -23.08 -8.77 7.99
C ALA A 52 -22.05 -8.70 9.14
N ASP A 53 -21.12 -9.65 9.18
CA ASP A 53 -19.98 -9.67 10.11
C ASP A 53 -18.75 -8.97 9.54
N ARG A 54 -17.77 -8.72 10.42
CA ARG A 54 -16.47 -8.23 10.00
C ARG A 54 -15.77 -9.31 9.17
N MET A 55 -15.44 -8.97 7.92
CA MET A 55 -14.68 -9.83 7.02
C MET A 55 -13.39 -9.12 6.62
N THR A 56 -12.29 -9.87 6.64
CA THR A 56 -10.97 -9.38 6.25
C THR A 56 -10.46 -10.20 5.07
N PHE A 57 -10.04 -9.51 4.02
CA PHE A 57 -9.41 -10.09 2.84
C PHE A 57 -7.98 -9.56 2.78
N ASP A 58 -7.00 -10.43 3.01
CA ASP A 58 -5.59 -10.12 2.79
C ASP A 58 -5.21 -10.47 1.35
N PHE A 59 -4.54 -9.54 0.67
CA PHE A 59 -4.12 -9.68 -0.72
C PHE A 59 -2.60 -9.81 -0.76
N GLU A 60 -2.14 -10.93 -1.32
CA GLU A 60 -0.72 -11.19 -1.52
C GLU A 60 -0.25 -10.70 -2.89
N ASP A 61 1.06 -10.78 -3.11
CA ASP A 61 1.65 -10.51 -4.41
C ASP A 61 1.17 -11.51 -5.47
N GLY A 62 0.89 -11.00 -6.67
CA GLY A 62 0.47 -11.80 -7.80
C GLY A 62 -1.03 -11.75 -8.03
N ILE A 63 -1.66 -12.93 -8.16
CA ILE A 63 -3.06 -13.08 -8.59
C ILE A 63 -3.86 -13.66 -7.43
N THR A 64 -4.82 -12.88 -6.91
CA THR A 64 -5.82 -13.36 -5.93
C THR A 64 -7.11 -13.70 -6.66
N ALA A 65 -7.58 -14.95 -6.54
CA ALA A 65 -8.84 -15.41 -7.13
C ALA A 65 -9.92 -15.57 -6.04
N ILE A 66 -11.08 -14.94 -6.23
CA ILE A 66 -12.24 -15.07 -5.34
C ILE A 66 -13.26 -16.00 -5.99
N ILE A 67 -13.43 -17.20 -5.42
CA ILE A 67 -14.32 -18.25 -5.95
C ILE A 67 -15.41 -18.61 -4.95
N GLY A 68 -16.51 -19.19 -5.44
CA GLY A 68 -17.63 -19.63 -4.60
C GLY A 68 -18.97 -19.69 -5.34
N PRO A 69 -20.03 -20.26 -4.73
CA PRO A 69 -21.35 -20.41 -5.34
C PRO A 69 -22.00 -19.10 -5.77
N ASN A 70 -22.99 -19.17 -6.66
CA ASN A 70 -23.76 -17.99 -7.03
C ASN A 70 -24.52 -17.43 -5.81
N GLY A 71 -24.57 -16.10 -5.69
CA GLY A 71 -25.23 -15.43 -4.57
C GLY A 71 -24.42 -15.34 -3.26
N CYS A 72 -23.22 -15.93 -3.14
CA CYS A 72 -22.45 -15.87 -1.89
C CYS A 72 -21.78 -14.51 -1.59
N GLY A 73 -21.89 -13.53 -2.50
CA GLY A 73 -21.37 -12.17 -2.27
C GLY A 73 -19.99 -11.87 -2.89
N LYS A 74 -19.44 -12.73 -3.75
CA LYS A 74 -18.13 -12.50 -4.42
C LYS A 74 -18.02 -11.12 -5.07
N SER A 75 -18.99 -10.76 -5.89
CA SER A 75 -19.02 -9.47 -6.58
C SER A 75 -19.19 -8.29 -5.61
N ASN A 76 -19.67 -8.52 -4.38
CA ASN A 76 -19.76 -7.48 -3.36
C ASN A 76 -18.37 -7.09 -2.83
N VAL A 77 -17.34 -7.94 -2.97
CA VAL A 77 -15.95 -7.57 -2.67
C VAL A 77 -15.48 -6.46 -3.61
N VAL A 78 -15.76 -6.60 -4.90
CA VAL A 78 -15.43 -5.57 -5.91
C VAL A 78 -16.23 -4.29 -5.66
N ASP A 79 -17.50 -4.41 -5.29
CA ASP A 79 -18.32 -3.23 -4.96
C ASP A 79 -17.81 -2.51 -3.71
N ALA A 80 -17.33 -3.25 -2.70
CA ALA A 80 -16.73 -2.65 -1.50
C ALA A 80 -15.48 -1.83 -1.86
N ILE A 81 -14.62 -2.35 -2.75
CA ILE A 81 -13.45 -1.64 -3.26
C ILE A 81 -13.85 -0.38 -4.04
N LYS A 82 -14.83 -0.47 -4.95
CA LYS A 82 -15.33 0.71 -5.69
C LYS A 82 -15.89 1.76 -4.73
N TRP A 83 -16.68 1.32 -3.76
CA TRP A 83 -17.34 2.19 -2.80
C TRP A 83 -16.35 2.95 -1.91
N VAL A 84 -15.33 2.27 -1.35
CA VAL A 84 -14.34 2.91 -0.47
C VAL A 84 -13.41 3.87 -1.22
N ILE A 85 -13.13 3.62 -2.51
CA ILE A 85 -12.33 4.53 -3.36
C ILE A 85 -13.10 5.83 -3.68
N GLY A 86 -14.42 5.84 -3.51
CA GLY A 86 -15.23 7.06 -3.62
C GLY A 86 -16.40 6.98 -4.58
N GLU A 87 -16.77 5.80 -5.07
CA GLU A 87 -17.95 5.64 -5.95
C GLU A 87 -19.22 6.19 -5.26
N GLN A 88 -19.87 7.18 -5.88
CA GLN A 88 -21.07 7.85 -5.35
C GLN A 88 -22.36 7.34 -6.00
N SER A 89 -22.28 6.63 -7.11
CA SER A 89 -23.46 6.11 -7.80
C SER A 89 -23.94 4.81 -7.18
N ALA A 90 -25.17 4.80 -6.64
CA ALA A 90 -25.83 3.58 -6.18
C ALA A 90 -25.95 2.54 -7.29
N LYS A 91 -26.24 2.99 -8.52
CA LYS A 91 -26.34 2.14 -9.72
C LYS A 91 -25.01 1.44 -10.06
N ALA A 92 -23.88 2.14 -9.93
CA ALA A 92 -22.56 1.55 -10.15
C ALA A 92 -22.25 0.44 -9.12
N LEU A 93 -22.85 0.55 -7.93
CA LEU A 93 -22.81 -0.46 -6.88
C LEU A 93 -23.97 -1.44 -6.96
N ARG A 94 -24.74 -1.50 -8.06
CA ARG A 94 -25.84 -2.46 -8.22
C ARG A 94 -26.92 -2.34 -7.13
N GLY A 95 -27.11 -1.14 -6.58
CA GLY A 95 -28.19 -0.78 -5.66
C GLY A 95 -29.13 0.26 -6.30
N ALA A 96 -30.30 0.46 -5.70
CA ALA A 96 -31.22 1.54 -6.06
C ALA A 96 -30.83 2.83 -5.33
N GLU A 97 -30.58 2.72 -4.03
CA GLU A 97 -30.20 3.81 -3.15
C GLU A 97 -28.81 3.59 -2.54
N MET A 98 -28.15 4.67 -2.11
CA MET A 98 -26.83 4.55 -1.46
C MET A 98 -26.93 3.77 -0.14
N THR A 99 -28.07 3.82 0.55
CA THR A 99 -28.33 3.05 1.78
C THR A 99 -28.41 1.54 1.55
N ASP A 100 -28.59 1.06 0.31
CA ASP A 100 -28.61 -0.37 -0.04
C ASP A 100 -27.24 -1.04 0.13
N VAL A 101 -26.16 -0.27 0.31
CA VAL A 101 -24.85 -0.82 0.67
C VAL A 101 -24.85 -1.35 2.11
N ILE A 102 -25.81 -0.95 2.95
CA ILE A 102 -25.95 -1.43 4.33
C ILE A 102 -26.67 -2.77 4.33
N PHE A 103 -26.15 -3.75 5.09
CA PHE A 103 -26.82 -5.04 5.26
C PHE A 103 -28.24 -4.83 5.80
N ASN A 104 -29.23 -5.23 5.00
CA ASN A 104 -30.65 -5.06 5.31
C ASN A 104 -31.25 -6.21 6.12
N GLY A 105 -30.48 -7.23 6.45
CA GLY A 105 -30.94 -8.40 7.20
C GLY A 105 -31.19 -9.62 6.31
N CYS A 106 -31.38 -10.75 6.97
CA CYS A 106 -31.84 -11.99 6.38
C CYS A 106 -32.78 -12.69 7.38
N ALA A 107 -33.32 -13.85 7.02
CA ALA A 107 -34.26 -14.59 7.88
C ALA A 107 -33.72 -14.85 9.31
N THR A 108 -32.39 -14.99 9.45
CA THR A 108 -31.74 -15.30 10.73
C THR A 108 -31.11 -14.08 11.41
N ARG A 109 -31.02 -12.92 10.74
CA ARG A 109 -30.26 -11.77 11.23
C ARG A 109 -30.88 -10.43 10.88
N ARG A 110 -30.93 -9.52 11.85
CA ARG A 110 -31.40 -8.16 11.66
C ARG A 110 -30.43 -7.32 10.80
N GLY A 111 -30.96 -6.31 10.12
CA GLY A 111 -30.15 -5.35 9.37
C GLY A 111 -29.21 -4.56 10.29
N MET A 112 -28.06 -4.16 9.74
CA MET A 112 -27.08 -3.34 10.46
C MET A 112 -27.48 -1.87 10.42
N ALA A 113 -27.03 -1.09 11.41
CA ALA A 113 -27.26 0.36 11.45
C ALA A 113 -26.34 1.15 10.50
N PHE A 114 -25.20 0.56 10.13
CA PHE A 114 -24.22 1.17 9.25
C PHE A 114 -23.43 0.12 8.47
N ALA A 115 -22.81 0.57 7.38
CA ALA A 115 -21.78 -0.15 6.66
C ALA A 115 -20.45 0.58 6.81
N GLU A 116 -19.38 -0.17 6.96
CA GLU A 116 -18.02 0.33 7.01
C GLU A 116 -17.12 -0.54 6.14
N VAL A 117 -16.28 0.09 5.34
CA VAL A 117 -15.26 -0.58 4.52
C VAL A 117 -13.96 0.16 4.68
N THR A 118 -12.90 -0.58 4.97
CA THR A 118 -11.52 -0.09 5.07
C THR A 118 -10.66 -0.77 4.02
N LEU A 119 -9.98 0.03 3.20
CA LEU A 119 -9.01 -0.41 2.21
C LEU A 119 -7.62 -0.03 2.70
N VAL A 120 -6.74 -1.01 2.86
CA VAL A 120 -5.33 -0.78 3.18
C VAL A 120 -4.51 -0.98 1.92
N LEU A 121 -3.81 0.09 1.55
CA LEU A 121 -2.92 0.15 0.41
C LEU A 121 -1.48 0.22 0.94
N ASP A 122 -0.64 -0.66 0.43
CA ASP A 122 0.80 -0.64 0.69
C ASP A 122 1.48 0.22 -0.38
N GLN A 123 2.40 1.09 0.04
CA GLN A 123 3.08 2.04 -0.80
C GLN A 123 4.53 1.59 -1.04
N LEU A 124 4.82 1.03 -2.22
CA LEU A 124 6.18 0.60 -2.56
C LEU A 124 7.15 1.73 -2.98
N ALA A 125 6.78 3.02 -2.88
CA ALA A 125 7.75 4.11 -3.11
C ALA A 125 7.48 5.40 -2.31
N ALA A 126 8.56 6.05 -1.88
CA ALA A 126 8.55 7.39 -1.30
C ALA A 126 8.31 8.44 -2.39
N GLY A 127 7.23 9.22 -2.29
CA GLY A 127 6.91 10.25 -3.28
C GLY A 127 5.51 10.85 -3.20
N MET A 128 4.60 10.27 -2.42
CA MET A 128 3.30 10.87 -2.10
C MET A 128 3.35 11.69 -0.80
N VAL A 129 2.39 12.62 -0.66
CA VAL A 129 2.20 13.57 0.47
C VAL A 129 1.95 12.87 1.83
N ILE A 130 1.78 11.55 1.87
CA ILE A 130 1.50 10.77 3.07
C ILE A 130 2.78 10.03 3.49
N ASP A 131 3.32 10.43 4.65
CA ASP A 131 4.61 9.99 5.21
C ASP A 131 4.55 8.62 5.92
N THR A 132 3.51 7.81 5.64
CA THR A 132 3.36 6.46 6.20
C THR A 132 3.45 5.39 5.11
N PRO A 133 4.07 4.23 5.39
CA PRO A 133 4.24 3.16 4.42
C PRO A 133 2.92 2.52 3.98
N ASP A 134 1.92 2.51 4.87
CA ASP A 134 0.57 2.06 4.58
C ASP A 134 -0.41 3.24 4.56
N VAL A 135 -1.38 3.19 3.65
CA VAL A 135 -2.52 4.12 3.57
C VAL A 135 -3.81 3.34 3.77
N ALA A 136 -4.51 3.61 4.88
CA ALA A 136 -5.81 3.06 5.19
C ALA A 136 -6.91 4.07 4.84
N ILE A 137 -7.71 3.77 3.82
CA ILE A 137 -8.88 4.56 3.41
C ILE A 137 -10.11 3.88 3.99
N THR A 138 -10.89 4.59 4.79
CA THR A 138 -12.14 4.06 5.37
C THR A 138 -13.32 4.91 4.95
N ARG A 139 -14.40 4.25 4.55
CA ARG A 139 -15.69 4.87 4.30
C ARG A 139 -16.75 4.22 5.16
N ARG A 140 -17.57 5.03 5.81
CA ARG A 140 -18.70 4.60 6.63
C ARG A 140 -19.97 5.31 6.20
N LEU A 141 -21.09 4.58 6.15
CA LEU A 141 -22.41 5.12 5.88
C LEU A 141 -23.42 4.61 6.90
N THR A 142 -24.18 5.53 7.50
CA THR A 142 -25.30 5.20 8.39
C THR A 142 -26.63 5.20 7.65
N ARG A 143 -27.66 4.59 8.23
CA ARG A 143 -29.03 4.59 7.66
C ARG A 143 -29.63 5.99 7.49
N ASP A 144 -29.14 6.96 8.27
CA ASP A 144 -29.56 8.37 8.17
C ASP A 144 -28.96 9.07 6.92
N GLY A 145 -28.18 8.37 6.10
CA GLY A 145 -27.55 8.90 4.89
C GLY A 145 -26.22 9.62 5.15
N LEU A 146 -25.75 9.66 6.41
CA LEU A 146 -24.49 10.31 6.75
C LEU A 146 -23.31 9.47 6.27
N SER A 147 -22.51 10.01 5.35
CA SER A 147 -21.25 9.43 4.88
C SER A 147 -20.06 10.06 5.60
N SER A 148 -19.22 9.23 6.24
CA SER A 148 -17.96 9.65 6.87
C SER A 148 -16.78 8.98 6.18
N TYR A 149 -15.70 9.74 5.99
CA TYR A 149 -14.48 9.28 5.33
C TYR A 149 -13.31 9.46 6.29
N PHE A 150 -12.38 8.51 6.28
CA PHE A 150 -11.17 8.57 7.08
C PHE A 150 -9.97 8.13 6.24
N ILE A 151 -8.84 8.82 6.40
CA ILE A 151 -7.55 8.41 5.85
C ILE A 151 -6.60 8.26 7.03
N ASN A 152 -6.04 7.07 7.22
CA ASN A 152 -5.18 6.72 8.37
C ASN A 152 -5.83 7.08 9.72
N GLY A 153 -7.14 6.82 9.85
CA GLY A 153 -7.94 7.14 11.04
C GLY A 153 -8.30 8.61 11.21
N LYS A 154 -7.78 9.52 10.39
CA LYS A 154 -8.12 10.96 10.45
C LYS A 154 -9.34 11.23 9.58
N ALA A 155 -10.37 11.86 10.16
CA ALA A 155 -11.57 12.24 9.43
C ALA A 155 -11.24 13.19 8.27
N CYS A 156 -11.80 12.91 7.10
CA CYS A 156 -11.62 13.70 5.90
C CYS A 156 -12.96 13.86 5.17
N ARG A 157 -12.98 14.74 4.15
CA ARG A 157 -14.17 15.01 3.35
C ARG A 157 -13.85 14.73 1.89
N LEU A 158 -14.81 14.09 1.21
CA LEU A 158 -14.80 13.98 -0.24
C LEU A 158 -15.06 15.37 -0.82
N LYS A 159 -14.07 15.93 -1.52
CA LYS A 159 -14.19 17.19 -2.27
C LYS A 159 -14.51 16.89 -3.73
#